data_AF-A0A4U5M228-F1
#
_entry.id   AF-A0A4U5M228-F1
#
_cell.length_a   1.000
_cell.length_b   1.000
_cell.length_c   1.000
_cell.angle_alpha   90.00
_cell.angle_beta   90.00
_cell.angle_gamma   90.00
#
_symmetry.space_group_name_H-M   'P 1'
#
loop_
_entity.id
_entity.type
_entity.pdbx_description
1 polymer ?
#
loop_
_entity_poly.entity_id
_entity_poly.type
_entity_poly.pdbx_seq_one_letter_code
_entity_poly.pdbx_strand_id
1 'polypeptide(L)'
;MLTPWTGIVFLEGKVFFTYEAEKPLSDVVKRVHGYHNLFCVVFTLVIYIIITLYLLVQKIRYKTVGVASGERLIVVQAFIKFCGNFLVIFTMNFFGAYFQQSFWAMAAIPLFQIFNLLVMPLIVYVGFNRECTLKGMFKYGLQLSRLFTFGSKQIQYVASINVKSSRVKLTQIN
;
A
#
# COMPACT_ATOMS: atom_id res chain seq x y z
N MET A 1 27.85 11.76 0.57
CA MET A 1 27.36 11.41 1.92
C MET A 1 26.42 12.50 2.40
N LEU A 2 25.11 12.24 2.50
CA LEU A 2 24.11 13.30 2.72
C LEU A 2 23.97 13.77 4.17
N THR A 3 24.55 13.08 5.16
CA THR A 3 24.59 13.56 6.56
C THR A 3 25.78 12.93 7.32
N PRO A 4 26.91 13.65 7.52
CA PRO A 4 28.11 13.08 8.15
C PRO A 4 27.92 12.71 9.62
N TRP A 5 26.99 13.41 10.30
CA TRP A 5 26.69 13.26 11.72
C TRP A 5 25.74 12.09 12.04
N THR A 6 24.89 11.68 11.11
CA THR A 6 23.88 10.63 11.35
C THR A 6 24.41 9.23 11.10
N GLY A 7 25.59 9.08 10.49
CA GLY A 7 26.23 7.77 10.29
C GLY A 7 25.43 6.83 9.38
N ILE A 8 24.55 7.38 8.55
CA ILE A 8 23.73 6.60 7.63
C ILE A 8 24.60 6.23 6.43
N VAL A 9 25.07 4.99 6.39
CA VAL A 9 25.88 4.45 5.29
C VAL A 9 25.04 3.46 4.48
N PHE A 10 24.96 3.72 3.18
CA PHE A 10 24.45 2.74 2.23
C PHE A 10 25.59 1.79 1.92
N LEU A 11 25.51 0.55 2.39
CA LEU A 11 26.45 -0.49 1.97
C LEU A 11 26.13 -0.86 0.52
N GLU A 12 27.12 -0.77 -0.36
CA GLU A 12 27.00 -1.31 -1.73
C GLU A 12 26.56 -2.77 -1.67
N GLY A 13 25.47 -3.10 -2.38
CA GLY A 13 24.88 -4.45 -2.39
C GLY A 13 23.81 -4.71 -1.34
N LYS A 14 23.50 -3.76 -0.45
CA LYS A 14 22.36 -3.86 0.49
C LYS A 14 21.35 -2.75 0.23
N VAL A 15 20.08 -3.12 0.06
CA VAL A 15 18.97 -2.18 -0.24
C VAL A 15 18.57 -1.37 1.00
N PHE A 16 19.07 -1.74 2.19
CA PHE A 16 18.72 -1.11 3.45
C PHE A 16 19.89 -0.35 4.07
N PHE A 17 19.53 0.75 4.72
CA PHE A 17 20.42 1.56 5.54
C PHE A 17 20.87 0.76 6.76
N THR A 18 22.18 0.71 6.98
CA THR A 18 22.76 0.17 8.21
C THR A 18 23.34 1.32 9.02
N TYR A 19 23.05 1.31 10.31
CA TYR A 19 23.65 2.25 11.26
C TYR A 19 25.03 1.73 11.65
N GLU A 20 26.07 2.52 11.45
CA GLU A 20 27.39 2.20 11.97
C GLU A 20 27.37 2.27 13.51
N ALA A 21 27.74 1.18 14.16
CA ALA A 21 27.79 1.09 15.62
C ALA A 21 28.90 1.97 16.24
N GLU A 22 29.87 2.38 15.44
CA GLU A 22 31.00 3.22 15.87
C GLU A 22 30.59 4.65 16.23
N LYS A 23 29.40 5.10 15.83
CA LYS A 23 28.92 6.46 16.08
C LYS A 23 27.89 6.47 17.22
N PRO A 24 28.15 7.19 18.33
CA PRO A 24 27.28 7.17 19.51
C PRO A 24 25.89 7.78 19.26
N LEU A 25 25.74 8.61 18.23
CA LEU A 25 24.46 9.21 17.83
C LEU A 25 23.54 8.23 17.07
N SER A 26 24.08 7.15 16.49
CA SER A 26 23.29 6.24 15.65
C SER A 26 22.27 5.45 16.47
N ASP A 27 22.64 5.05 17.70
CA ASP A 27 21.76 4.34 18.63
C ASP A 27 20.58 5.18 19.10
N VAL A 28 20.81 6.47 19.37
CA VAL A 28 19.75 7.40 19.78
C VAL A 28 18.75 7.57 18.64
N VAL A 29 19.22 7.80 17.42
CA VAL A 29 18.36 7.94 16.23
C VAL A 29 17.54 6.68 16.01
N LYS A 30 18.15 5.49 16.12
CA LYS A 30 17.47 4.20 15.98
C LYS A 30 16.34 4.05 17.00
N ARG A 31 16.58 4.38 18.27
CA ARG A 31 15.56 4.33 19.34
C ARG A 31 14.44 5.33 19.09
N VAL A 32 14.77 6.58 18.76
CA VAL A 32 13.77 7.63 18.48
C VAL A 32 12.89 7.23 17.30
N HIS A 33 13.47 6.70 16.23
CA HIS A 33 12.71 6.23 15.07
C HIS A 33 11.79 5.05 15.43
N GLY A 34 12.27 4.11 16.24
CA GLY A 34 11.46 2.99 16.75
C GLY A 34 10.25 3.47 17.57
N TYR A 35 10.48 4.36 18.55
CA TYR A 35 9.41 4.93 19.37
C TYR A 35 8.43 5.77 18.54
N HIS A 36 8.92 6.55 17.57
CA HIS A 36 8.08 7.36 16.70
C HIS A 36 7.14 6.49 15.86
N ASN A 37 7.66 5.42 15.22
CA ASN A 37 6.83 4.49 14.46
C ASN A 37 5.82 3.77 15.36
N LEU A 38 6.25 3.30 16.54
CA LEU A 38 5.35 2.67 17.51
C LEU A 38 4.22 3.63 17.91
N PHE A 39 4.56 4.88 18.23
CA PHE A 39 3.57 5.90 18.62
C PHE A 39 2.59 6.20 17.47
N CYS A 40 3.08 6.33 16.24
CA CYS A 40 2.24 6.55 15.07
C CYS A 40 1.23 5.41 14.84
N VAL A 41 1.67 4.17 15.03
CA VAL A 41 0.81 2.97 14.93
C VAL A 41 -0.22 2.90 16.04
N VAL A 42 0.19 3.16 17.28
CA VAL A 42 -0.73 3.17 18.42
C VAL A 42 -1.76 4.29 18.27
N PHE A 43 -1.34 5.47 17.82
CA PHE A 43 -2.23 6.60 17.61
C PHE A 43 -3.24 6.34 16.49
N THR A 44 -2.80 5.76 15.37
CA THR A 44 -3.72 5.33 14.30
C THR A 44 -4.69 4.25 14.78
N LEU A 45 -4.24 3.29 15.61
CA LEU A 45 -5.11 2.29 16.25
C LEU A 45 -6.24 2.96 17.03
N VAL A 46 -5.87 3.92 17.88
CA VAL A 46 -6.83 4.66 18.73
C VAL A 46 -7.84 5.42 17.88
N ILE A 47 -7.40 6.13 16.83
CA ILE A 47 -8.31 6.82 15.90
C ILE A 47 -9.30 5.83 15.27
N TYR A 48 -8.82 4.67 14.82
CA TYR A 48 -9.69 3.66 14.22
C TYR A 48 -10.71 3.10 15.20
N ILE A 49 -10.32 2.86 16.45
CA ILE A 49 -11.26 2.46 17.52
C ILE A 49 -12.30 3.54 17.74
N ILE A 50 -11.89 4.82 17.80
CA ILE A 50 -12.81 5.94 17.98
C ILE A 50 -13.80 6.02 16.81
N ILE A 51 -13.34 5.92 15.56
CA ILE A 51 -14.23 5.94 14.38
C ILE A 51 -15.20 4.75 14.42
N THR A 52 -14.71 3.57 14.77
CA THR A 52 -15.54 2.35 14.83
C THR A 52 -16.60 2.47 15.92
N LEU A 53 -16.22 2.94 17.12
CA LEU A 53 -17.15 3.19 18.23
C LEU A 53 -18.15 4.29 17.87
N TYR A 54 -17.72 5.37 17.22
CA TYR A 54 -18.59 6.44 16.77
C TYR A 54 -19.68 5.93 15.83
N LEU A 55 -19.29 5.14 14.81
CA LEU A 55 -20.23 4.52 13.88
C LEU A 55 -21.17 3.53 14.60
N LEU A 56 -20.67 2.78 15.58
CA LEU A 56 -21.47 1.86 16.38
C LEU A 56 -22.52 2.60 17.23
N VAL A 57 -22.12 3.67 17.92
CA VAL A 57 -23.03 4.51 18.73
C VAL A 57 -24.07 5.18 17.86
N GLN A 58 -23.65 5.74 16.72
CA GLN A 58 -24.56 6.38 15.77
C GLN A 58 -25.62 5.37 15.29
N LYS A 59 -25.21 4.15 14.98
CA LYS A 59 -26.13 3.07 14.59
C LYS A 59 -27.13 2.69 15.67
N ILE A 60 -26.69 2.58 16.93
CA ILE A 60 -27.57 2.30 18.06
C ILE A 60 -28.63 3.41 18.22
N ARG A 61 -28.23 4.68 18.02
CA ARG A 61 -29.12 5.85 18.10
C ARG A 61 -30.23 5.82 17.04
N TYR A 62 -29.92 5.45 15.80
CA TYR A 62 -30.89 5.49 14.70
C TYR A 62 -31.83 4.28 14.62
N LYS A 63 -31.71 3.30 15.54
CA LYS A 63 -32.55 2.07 15.57
C LYS A 63 -32.70 1.38 14.21
N THR A 64 -31.75 1.56 13.30
CA THR A 64 -31.73 0.85 12.01
C THR A 64 -31.50 -0.63 12.31
N VAL A 65 -32.56 -1.42 12.17
CA VAL A 65 -32.57 -2.86 12.41
C VAL A 65 -31.72 -3.52 11.32
N GLY A 66 -30.44 -3.73 11.64
CA GLY A 66 -29.51 -4.47 10.79
C GLY A 66 -28.26 -3.68 10.46
N VAL A 67 -27.10 -4.32 10.64
CA VAL A 67 -25.88 -3.85 10.01
C VAL A 67 -25.98 -4.21 8.53
N ALA A 68 -26.16 -3.21 7.67
CA ALA A 68 -26.02 -3.40 6.22
C ALA A 68 -24.75 -4.19 5.96
N SER A 69 -24.84 -5.33 5.27
CA SER A 69 -23.70 -6.25 5.09
C SER A 69 -22.44 -5.54 4.56
N GLY A 70 -22.63 -4.47 3.78
CA GLY A 70 -21.56 -3.61 3.28
C GLY A 70 -20.80 -2.84 4.35
N GLU A 71 -21.45 -2.31 5.38
CA GLU A 71 -20.76 -1.59 6.46
C GLU A 71 -19.90 -2.53 7.32
N ARG A 72 -20.44 -3.72 7.63
CA ARG A 72 -19.67 -4.75 8.37
C ARG A 72 -18.42 -5.15 7.58
N LEU A 73 -18.55 -5.26 6.27
CA LEU A 73 -17.48 -5.57 5.34
C LEU A 73 -16.35 -4.54 5.39
N ILE A 74 -16.69 -3.26 5.35
CA ILE A 74 -15.72 -2.17 5.41
C ILE A 74 -14.97 -2.18 6.75
N VAL A 75 -15.69 -2.39 7.87
CA VAL A 75 -15.08 -2.47 9.20
C VAL A 75 -14.14 -3.66 9.32
N VAL A 76 -14.56 -4.84 8.85
CA VAL A 76 -13.72 -6.04 8.85
C VAL A 76 -12.49 -5.84 7.96
N GLN A 77 -12.63 -5.26 6.77
CA GLN A 77 -11.50 -4.98 5.88
C GLN A 77 -10.51 -4.00 6.53
N ALA A 78 -11.00 -2.94 7.17
CA ALA A 78 -10.17 -1.98 7.88
C ALA A 78 -9.42 -2.65 9.04
N PHE A 79 -10.11 -3.47 9.83
CA PHE A 79 -9.52 -4.21 10.95
C PHE A 79 -8.40 -5.16 10.50
N ILE A 80 -8.65 -5.96 9.46
CA ILE A 80 -7.66 -6.92 8.97
C ILE A 80 -6.43 -6.20 8.39
N LYS A 81 -6.62 -5.12 7.60
CA LYS A 81 -5.51 -4.27 7.13
C LYS A 81 -4.69 -3.69 8.29
N PHE A 82 -5.39 -3.24 9.34
CA PHE A 82 -4.75 -2.69 10.51
C PHE A 82 -3.92 -3.75 11.26
N CYS A 83 -4.48 -4.93 11.52
CA CYS A 83 -3.75 -6.04 12.14
C CYS A 83 -2.52 -6.44 11.32
N GLY A 84 -2.63 -6.50 9.99
CA GLY A 84 -1.50 -6.82 9.13
C GLY A 84 -0.39 -5.77 9.22
N ASN A 85 -0.73 -4.47 9.19
CA ASN A 85 0.26 -3.39 9.37
C ASN A 85 0.89 -3.41 10.77
N PHE A 86 0.09 -3.65 11.81
CA PHE A 86 0.58 -3.78 13.17
C PHE A 86 1.58 -4.93 13.29
N LEU A 87 1.25 -6.09 12.71
CA LEU A 87 2.11 -7.26 12.73
C LEU A 87 3.43 -6.99 12.02
N VAL A 88 3.44 -6.36 10.84
CA VAL A 88 4.69 -5.98 10.14
C VAL A 88 5.57 -5.10 11.01
N ILE A 89 4.99 -4.07 11.64
CA ILE A 89 5.75 -3.11 12.44
C ILE A 89 6.25 -3.76 13.73
N PHE A 90 5.42 -4.59 14.37
CA PHE A 90 5.80 -5.38 15.53
C PHE A 90 6.95 -6.33 15.19
N THR A 91 6.82 -7.08 14.10
CA THR A 91 7.84 -8.00 13.61
C THR A 91 9.14 -7.27 13.27
N MET A 92 9.09 -6.11 12.61
CA MET A 92 10.29 -5.32 12.33
C MET A 92 10.97 -4.77 13.59
N ASN A 93 10.21 -4.30 14.59
CA ASN A 93 10.80 -3.72 15.80
C ASN A 93 11.37 -4.78 16.74
N PHE A 94 10.66 -5.90 16.94
CA PHE A 94 11.09 -6.95 17.86
C PHE A 94 12.06 -7.95 17.24
N PHE A 95 11.82 -8.35 15.98
CA PHE A 95 12.60 -9.39 15.31
C PHE A 95 13.56 -8.83 14.25
N GLY A 96 13.63 -7.51 14.06
CA GLY A 96 14.48 -6.89 13.05
C GLY A 96 15.96 -7.30 13.15
N ALA A 97 16.49 -7.46 14.36
CA ALA A 97 17.87 -7.92 14.58
C ALA A 97 18.10 -9.36 14.10
N TYR A 98 17.11 -10.25 14.25
CA TYR A 98 17.17 -11.63 13.77
C TYR A 98 17.01 -11.71 12.25
N PHE A 99 16.12 -10.91 11.68
CA PHE A 99 15.86 -10.94 10.24
C PHE A 99 16.96 -10.31 9.39
N GLN A 100 17.76 -9.40 9.96
CA GLN A 100 18.90 -8.80 9.26
C GLN A 100 20.02 -9.79 8.91
N GLN A 101 20.05 -10.97 9.52
CA GLN A 101 21.06 -11.99 9.20
C GLN A 101 20.77 -12.77 7.92
N SER A 102 19.52 -12.79 7.44
CA SER A 102 19.12 -13.59 6.28
C SER A 102 18.55 -12.72 5.16
N PHE A 103 19.12 -12.83 3.96
CA PHE A 103 18.64 -12.14 2.76
C PHE A 103 17.17 -12.45 2.46
N TRP A 104 16.76 -13.72 2.64
CA TRP A 104 15.39 -14.15 2.38
C TRP A 104 14.38 -13.51 3.33
N ALA A 105 14.75 -13.38 4.60
CA ALA A 105 13.91 -12.68 5.56
C ALA A 105 13.76 -11.20 5.21
N MET A 106 14.85 -10.58 4.77
CA MET A 106 14.85 -9.18 4.36
C MET A 106 13.97 -8.94 3.12
N ALA A 107 13.95 -9.87 2.16
CA ALA A 107 13.05 -9.83 1.00
C ALA A 107 11.59 -10.18 1.35
N ALA A 108 11.37 -11.04 2.35
CA ALA A 108 10.04 -11.47 2.75
C ALA A 108 9.20 -10.33 3.33
N ILE A 109 9.80 -9.35 4.01
CA ILE A 109 9.05 -8.23 4.62
C ILE A 109 8.34 -7.36 3.57
N PRO A 110 9.01 -6.79 2.55
CA PRO A 110 8.33 -6.02 1.51
C PRO A 110 7.37 -6.88 0.69
N LEU A 111 7.70 -8.16 0.45
CA LEU A 111 6.77 -9.10 -0.20
C LEU A 111 5.50 -9.29 0.62
N PHE A 112 5.63 -9.50 1.93
CA PHE A 112 4.51 -9.61 2.84
C PHE A 112 3.68 -8.32 2.85
N GLN A 113 4.32 -7.16 2.79
CA GLN A 113 3.63 -5.88 2.74
C GLN A 113 2.86 -5.67 1.43
N ILE A 114 3.41 -6.09 0.29
CA ILE A 114 2.71 -6.12 -1.00
C ILE A 114 1.52 -7.09 -0.93
N PHE A 115 1.73 -8.30 -0.41
CA PHE A 115 0.66 -9.28 -0.21
C PHE A 115 -0.44 -8.72 0.71
N ASN A 116 -0.07 -8.05 1.80
CA ASN A 116 -0.99 -7.47 2.76
C ASN A 116 -1.76 -6.26 2.19
N LEU A 117 -1.17 -5.51 1.26
CA LEU A 117 -1.85 -4.41 0.58
C LEU A 117 -2.74 -4.88 -0.58
N LEU A 118 -2.36 -5.95 -1.27
CA LEU A 118 -2.96 -6.33 -2.56
C LEU A 118 -3.87 -7.56 -2.42
N VAL A 119 -3.42 -8.58 -1.72
CA VAL A 119 -4.13 -9.87 -1.59
C VAL A 119 -5.19 -9.82 -0.50
N MET A 120 -4.92 -9.17 0.62
CA MET A 120 -5.91 -9.04 1.71
C MET A 120 -7.24 -8.39 1.30
N PRO A 121 -7.26 -7.19 0.66
CA PRO A 121 -8.53 -6.62 0.22
C PRO A 121 -9.24 -7.52 -0.81
N LEU A 122 -8.49 -8.27 -1.61
CA LEU A 122 -9.03 -9.21 -2.59
C LEU A 122 -9.66 -10.44 -1.92
N ILE A 123 -8.99 -11.03 -0.91
CA ILE A 123 -9.52 -12.14 -0.11
C ILE A 123 -10.75 -11.71 0.68
N VAL A 124 -10.71 -10.55 1.34
CA VAL A 124 -11.85 -10.04 2.11
C VAL A 124 -13.03 -9.76 1.19
N TYR A 125 -12.79 -9.15 0.02
CA TYR A 125 -13.84 -8.91 -0.96
C TYR A 125 -14.43 -10.21 -1.51
N VAL A 126 -13.61 -11.18 -1.92
CA VAL A 126 -14.05 -12.47 -2.47
C VAL A 126 -14.75 -13.33 -1.42
N GLY A 127 -14.21 -13.37 -0.20
CA GLY A 127 -14.69 -14.23 0.88
C GLY A 127 -16.06 -13.81 1.43
N PHE A 128 -16.31 -12.51 1.53
CA PHE A 128 -17.56 -11.99 2.09
C PHE A 128 -18.62 -11.65 1.04
N ASN A 129 -18.24 -11.48 -0.23
CA ASN A 129 -19.16 -11.10 -1.29
C ASN A 129 -19.49 -12.29 -2.21
N ARG A 130 -19.65 -13.50 -1.64
CA ARG A 130 -19.89 -14.77 -2.35
C ARG A 130 -21.00 -14.69 -3.42
N GLU A 131 -21.99 -13.82 -3.25
CA GLU A 131 -23.10 -13.63 -4.20
C GLU A 131 -22.76 -12.68 -5.37
N CYS A 132 -21.80 -11.76 -5.21
CA CYS A 132 -21.38 -10.83 -6.27
C CYS A 132 -20.17 -11.30 -7.09
N THR A 133 -19.40 -12.27 -6.58
CA THR A 133 -18.04 -12.56 -7.07
C THR A 133 -17.98 -13.03 -8.53
N LEU A 134 -18.92 -13.85 -9.00
CA LEU A 134 -18.79 -14.39 -10.36
C LEU A 134 -19.28 -13.42 -11.46
N LYS A 135 -20.37 -12.69 -11.22
CA LYS A 135 -20.95 -11.77 -12.21
C LYS A 135 -20.32 -10.38 -12.19
N GLY A 136 -19.91 -9.90 -11.01
CA GLY A 136 -19.32 -8.56 -10.84
C GLY A 136 -17.88 -8.49 -11.32
N MET A 137 -17.02 -9.44 -10.93
CA MET A 137 -15.61 -9.45 -11.37
C MET A 137 -15.48 -9.63 -12.89
N PHE A 138 -16.36 -10.42 -13.51
CA PHE A 138 -16.39 -10.53 -14.97
C PHE A 138 -16.79 -9.20 -15.61
N LYS A 139 -17.74 -8.46 -15.03
CA LYS A 139 -18.19 -7.16 -15.56
C LYS A 139 -17.14 -6.06 -15.44
N TYR A 140 -16.46 -5.97 -14.29
CA TYR A 140 -15.40 -4.97 -14.08
C TYR A 140 -14.09 -5.35 -14.81
N GLY A 141 -13.75 -6.64 -14.90
CA GLY A 141 -12.65 -7.11 -15.73
C GLY A 141 -12.88 -6.83 -17.22
N LEU A 142 -14.12 -7.00 -17.70
CA LEU A 142 -14.50 -6.67 -19.08
C LEU A 142 -14.54 -5.15 -19.34
N GLN A 143 -14.83 -4.33 -18.33
CA GLN A 143 -14.74 -2.87 -18.45
C GLN A 143 -13.29 -2.39 -18.48
N LEU A 144 -12.40 -3.00 -17.67
CA LEU A 144 -10.99 -2.67 -17.65
C LEU A 144 -10.28 -3.05 -18.96
N SER A 145 -10.62 -4.20 -19.54
CA SER A 145 -10.09 -4.59 -20.86
C SER A 145 -10.57 -3.66 -21.98
N ARG A 146 -11.81 -3.16 -21.92
CA ARG A 146 -12.30 -2.14 -22.87
C ARG A 146 -11.58 -0.80 -22.74
N LEU A 147 -11.23 -0.37 -21.52
CA LEU A 147 -10.44 0.84 -21.29
C LEU A 147 -9.03 0.72 -21.87
N PHE A 148 -8.38 -0.44 -21.73
CA PHE A 148 -7.09 -0.70 -22.37
C PHE A 148 -7.18 -0.70 -23.90
N THR A 149 -8.23 -1.26 -24.49
CA THR A 149 -8.46 -1.21 -25.94
C THR A 149 -8.77 0.20 -26.45
N PHE A 150 -9.39 1.06 -25.62
CA PHE A 150 -9.65 2.46 -25.98
C PHE A 150 -8.38 3.31 -25.94
N GLY A 151 -7.49 3.05 -24.98
CA GLY A 151 -6.17 3.68 -24.88
C GLY A 151 -5.30 3.41 -26.10
N SER A 152 -5.29 2.18 -26.64
CA SER A 152 -4.47 1.84 -27.81
C SER A 152 -4.94 2.54 -29.09
N LYS A 153 -6.25 2.75 -29.25
CA LYS A 153 -6.81 3.48 -30.40
C LYS A 153 -6.48 4.98 -30.37
N GLN A 154 -6.45 5.60 -29.20
CA GLN A 154 -6.05 7.01 -29.05
C GLN A 154 -4.57 7.20 -29.43
N ILE A 155 -3.70 6.27 -29.05
CA ILE A 155 -2.27 6.30 -29.39
C ILE A 155 -2.06 6.16 -30.91
N GLN A 156 -2.80 5.29 -31.59
CA GLN A 156 -2.76 5.18 -33.06
C GLN A 156 -3.26 6.45 -33.77
N TYR A 157 -4.29 7.11 -33.22
CA TYR A 157 -4.82 8.34 -33.82
C TYR A 157 -3.80 9.48 -33.75
N VAL A 158 -3.16 9.67 -32.59
CA VAL A 158 -2.11 10.69 -32.41
C VAL A 158 -0.89 10.43 -33.31
N ALA A 159 -0.49 9.17 -33.47
CA ALA A 159 0.59 8.80 -34.40
C ALA A 159 0.24 9.14 -35.86
N SER A 160 -1.01 8.95 -36.29
CA SER A 160 -1.44 9.24 -37.66
C SER A 160 -1.50 10.74 -37.98
N ILE A 161 -1.85 11.58 -37.00
CA ILE A 161 -1.90 13.04 -37.16
C ILE A 161 -0.48 13.62 -37.31
N ASN A 162 0.48 13.08 -36.56
CA ASN A 162 1.87 13.56 -36.62
C ASN A 162 2.52 13.30 -38.00
N VAL A 163 2.23 12.14 -38.61
CA VAL A 163 2.73 11.80 -39.97
C VAL A 163 2.15 12.71 -41.06
N LYS A 164 0.88 13.14 -40.93
CA LYS A 164 0.25 14.07 -41.89
C LYS A 164 0.84 15.48 -41.79
N SER A 165 1.14 15.94 -40.58
CA SER A 165 1.75 17.26 -40.33
C SER A 165 3.16 17.38 -40.94
N SER A 166 3.96 16.31 -40.87
CA SER A 166 5.31 16.29 -41.47
C SER A 166 5.30 16.35 -43.01
N ARG A 167 4.27 15.85 -43.69
CA ARG A 167 4.18 15.94 -45.16
C ARG A 167 3.83 17.34 -45.66
N VAL A 168 3.02 18.10 -44.92
CA VAL A 168 2.61 19.46 -45.31
C VAL A 168 3.79 20.44 -45.23
N LYS A 169 4.75 20.22 -44.33
CA LYS A 169 5.95 21.06 -44.23
C LYS A 169 6.97 20.85 -45.36
N LEU A 170 6.93 19.71 -46.07
CA LEU A 170 7.86 19.43 -47.17
C LEU A 170 7.41 20.05 -48.50
N THR A 171 6.14 20.42 -48.65
CA THR A 171 5.60 21.02 -49.89
C THR A 171 5.70 22.55 -49.95
N GLN A 172 6.17 23.19 -48.89
CA GLN A 172 6.33 24.65 -48.79
C GLN A 172 7.79 25.12 -48.98
N ILE A 173 8.69 24.22 -49.40
CA ILE A 173 10.14 24.49 -49.58
C ILE A 173 10.55 24.36 -51.06
N ASN A 174 9.59 24.33 -52.00
CA ASN A 174 9.87 24.43 -53.43
C ASN A 174 9.21 25.69 -54.01
#